data_AF-A0A182SE44-F1
#
_entry.id   AF-A0A182SE44-F1
#
_cell.length_a   1.000
_cell.length_b   1.000
_cell.length_c   1.000
_cell.angle_alpha   90.00
_cell.angle_beta   90.00
_cell.angle_gamma   90.00
#
_symmetry.space_group_name_H-M   'P 1'
#
loop_
_entity.id
_entity.type
_entity.pdbx_description
1 polymer ?
#
loop_
_entity_poly.entity_id
_entity_poly.type
_entity_poly.pdbx_seq_one_letter_code
_entity_poly.pdbx_strand_id
1 'polypeptide(L)'
;MCNQFGFDFGGVNRTYSVVQNRNDTFRGNAVSILYDPGKFPALLEKPSTKTLYKRNGGVPQEGNLTEHLAIFERHLNELVPDRNFSGIGIIDFESWRPIYRQNFGSLQPYKDLSVKIEKERHPYWSASHLERE
;
A
#
# COMPACT_ATOMS: atom_id res chain seq x y z
N MET A 1 -8.71 -15.54 13.66
CA MET A 1 -7.51 -16.17 14.27
C MET A 1 -7.83 -16.89 15.58
N CYS A 2 -8.81 -16.43 16.36
CA CYS A 2 -9.18 -17.05 17.64
C CYS A 2 -10.18 -18.21 17.52
N ASN A 3 -10.91 -18.29 16.40
CA ASN A 3 -11.88 -19.37 16.14
C ASN A 3 -11.29 -20.78 16.29
N GLN A 4 -10.01 -20.98 15.97
CA GLN A 4 -9.31 -22.26 16.14
C GLN A 4 -9.21 -22.73 17.61
N PHE A 5 -9.38 -21.80 18.56
CA PHE A 5 -9.36 -22.05 20.00
C PHE A 5 -10.77 -22.05 20.60
N GLY A 6 -11.82 -22.05 19.78
CA GLY A 6 -13.21 -22.02 20.24
C GLY A 6 -13.72 -20.64 20.69
N PHE A 7 -12.93 -19.59 20.49
CA PHE A 7 -13.36 -18.21 20.76
C PHE A 7 -13.83 -17.56 19.48
N ASP A 8 -15.15 -17.61 19.24
CA ASP A 8 -15.80 -16.70 18.29
C ASP A 8 -16.23 -15.42 19.03
N PHE A 9 -15.97 -14.28 18.41
CA PHE A 9 -16.34 -12.98 18.98
C PHE A 9 -17.73 -12.53 18.51
N GLY A 10 -18.64 -13.47 18.21
CA GLY A 10 -19.96 -13.18 17.63
C GLY A 10 -20.95 -12.47 18.56
N GLY A 11 -20.57 -12.21 19.81
CA GLY A 11 -21.33 -11.41 20.78
C GLY A 11 -20.98 -9.92 20.79
N VAL A 12 -19.86 -9.52 20.18
CA VAL A 12 -19.31 -8.15 20.33
C VAL A 12 -20.28 -7.10 19.81
N ASN A 13 -20.91 -7.34 18.66
CA ASN A 13 -21.86 -6.39 18.07
C ASN A 13 -23.10 -6.14 18.94
N ARG A 14 -23.62 -7.19 19.61
CA ARG A 14 -24.81 -7.13 20.44
C ARG A 14 -24.54 -6.47 21.79
N THR A 15 -23.38 -6.75 22.39
CA THR A 15 -23.05 -6.24 23.73
C THR A 15 -22.55 -4.81 23.69
N TYR A 16 -21.79 -4.42 22.66
CA TYR A 16 -21.03 -3.15 22.66
C TYR A 16 -21.40 -2.19 21.53
N SER A 17 -22.46 -2.48 20.75
CA SER A 17 -22.89 -1.65 19.61
C SER A 17 -21.80 -1.39 18.56
N VAL A 18 -20.89 -2.35 18.40
CA VAL A 18 -19.82 -2.31 17.37
C VAL A 18 -20.33 -2.96 16.09
N VAL A 19 -20.06 -2.33 14.94
CA VAL A 19 -20.33 -2.94 13.64
C VAL A 19 -19.29 -4.03 13.37
N GLN A 20 -19.74 -5.26 13.12
CA GLN A 20 -18.89 -6.43 12.91
C GLN A 20 -19.24 -7.11 11.59
N ASN A 21 -18.23 -7.65 10.90
CA ASN A 21 -18.45 -8.54 9.77
C ASN A 21 -19.22 -9.80 10.22
N ARG A 22 -20.08 -10.33 9.34
CA ARG A 22 -20.73 -11.63 9.57
C ARG A 22 -19.67 -12.70 9.84
N ASN A 23 -19.97 -13.60 10.79
CA ASN A 23 -19.09 -14.70 11.21
C ASN A 23 -17.70 -14.26 11.70
N ASP A 24 -17.54 -13.01 12.15
CA ASP A 24 -16.26 -12.46 12.61
C ASP A 24 -15.15 -12.59 11.54
N THR A 25 -15.51 -12.51 10.26
CA THR A 25 -14.51 -12.59 9.18
C THR A 25 -13.67 -11.33 9.11
N PHE A 26 -12.38 -11.50 8.80
CA PHE A 26 -11.46 -10.36 8.69
C PHE A 26 -11.83 -9.42 7.54
N ARG A 27 -12.30 -9.98 6.43
CA ARG A 27 -12.91 -9.26 5.30
C ARG A 27 -14.32 -9.76 5.13
N GLY A 28 -15.30 -8.85 5.08
CA GLY A 28 -16.70 -9.22 5.10
C GLY A 28 -17.59 -8.09 4.65
N ASN A 29 -18.88 -8.20 4.99
CA ASN A 29 -19.94 -7.31 4.50
C ASN A 29 -19.89 -5.88 5.09
N ALA A 30 -19.23 -5.68 6.22
CA ALA A 30 -19.23 -4.40 6.92
C ALA A 30 -17.94 -3.61 6.68
N VAL A 31 -16.77 -4.27 6.74
CA VAL A 31 -15.46 -3.67 6.53
C VAL A 31 -14.50 -4.67 5.88
N SER A 32 -13.67 -4.18 4.95
CA SER A 32 -12.61 -4.95 4.32
C SER A 32 -11.37 -4.07 4.11
N ILE A 33 -10.23 -4.50 4.68
CA ILE A 33 -8.93 -3.84 4.50
C ILE A 33 -8.04 -4.61 3.52
N LEU A 34 -7.47 -3.90 2.56
CA LEU A 34 -6.51 -4.41 1.60
C LEU A 34 -5.11 -3.88 1.99
N TYR A 35 -4.24 -4.77 2.43
CA TYR A 35 -2.85 -4.44 2.76
C TYR A 35 -2.01 -4.44 1.48
N ASP A 36 -1.40 -3.28 1.17
CA ASP A 36 -0.51 -3.05 0.03
C ASP A 36 -1.00 -3.74 -1.28
N PRO A 37 -2.26 -3.48 -1.72
CA PRO A 37 -2.85 -4.14 -2.87
C PRO A 37 -2.24 -3.66 -4.19
N GLY A 38 -2.40 -4.47 -5.24
CA GLY A 38 -1.78 -4.19 -6.53
C GLY A 38 -0.27 -4.34 -6.47
N LYS A 39 0.42 -3.50 -7.23
CA LYS A 39 1.88 -3.46 -7.30
C LYS A 39 2.38 -2.01 -7.25
N PHE A 40 2.03 -1.28 -6.19
CA PHE A 40 2.50 0.09 -6.02
C PHE A 40 4.04 0.16 -6.15
N PRO A 41 4.60 1.18 -6.83
CA PRO A 41 6.02 1.46 -6.82
C PRO A 41 6.51 1.58 -5.37
N ALA A 42 7.56 0.87 -4.99
CA ALA A 42 8.05 0.90 -3.61
C ALA A 42 9.54 0.56 -3.52
N LEU A 43 10.20 1.15 -2.53
CA LEU A 43 11.51 0.75 -2.05
C LEU A 43 11.31 -0.17 -0.84
N LEU A 44 11.61 -1.44 -1.04
CA LEU A 44 11.38 -2.49 -0.04
C LEU A 44 12.71 -3.03 0.48
N GLU A 45 12.76 -3.34 1.76
CA GLU A 45 13.96 -3.90 2.39
C GLU A 45 14.00 -5.42 2.21
N LYS A 46 15.14 -5.97 1.79
CA LYS A 46 15.38 -7.42 1.83
C LYS A 46 15.62 -7.84 3.28
N PRO A 47 14.85 -8.79 3.83
CA PRO A 47 14.98 -9.20 5.23
C PRO A 47 16.39 -9.67 5.62
N SER A 48 17.08 -10.35 4.69
CA SER A 48 18.40 -10.95 4.93
C SER A 48 19.55 -9.96 4.89
N THR A 49 19.54 -9.03 3.93
CA THR A 49 20.69 -8.15 3.66
C THR A 49 20.47 -6.72 4.13
N LYS A 50 19.25 -6.36 4.53
CA LYS A 50 18.87 -4.97 4.85
C LYS A 50 19.07 -4.00 3.69
N THR A 51 19.19 -4.52 2.46
CA THR A 51 19.34 -3.70 1.26
C THR A 51 17.99 -3.41 0.63
N LEU A 52 17.83 -2.19 0.11
CA LEU A 52 16.63 -1.79 -0.61
C LEU A 52 16.60 -2.41 -2.00
N TYR A 53 15.42 -2.85 -2.44
CA TYR A 53 15.14 -3.22 -3.81
C TYR A 53 13.91 -2.45 -4.33
N LYS A 54 13.89 -2.22 -5.64
CA LYS A 54 12.80 -1.50 -6.32
C LYS A 54 11.71 -2.48 -6.72
N ARG A 55 10.49 -2.28 -6.23
CA ARG A 55 9.27 -2.87 -6.78
C ARG A 55 8.63 -1.87 -7.73
N ASN A 56 8.27 -2.31 -8.93
CA ASN A 56 7.59 -1.51 -9.96
C ASN A 56 8.19 -0.09 -10.12
N GLY A 57 9.49 -0.01 -10.45
CA GLY A 57 10.21 1.27 -10.59
C GLY A 57 10.73 1.89 -9.29
N GLY A 58 10.15 1.54 -8.14
CA GLY A 58 10.56 2.04 -6.82
C GLY A 58 9.93 3.38 -6.43
N VAL A 59 9.78 4.30 -7.38
CA VAL A 59 9.13 5.62 -7.23
C VAL A 59 8.00 5.75 -8.26
N PRO A 60 6.95 6.55 -7.98
CA PRO A 60 5.76 6.61 -8.83
C PRO A 60 6.04 6.98 -10.30
N GLN A 61 6.98 7.90 -10.56
CA GLN A 61 7.33 8.35 -11.91
C GLN A 61 8.04 7.28 -12.77
N GLU A 62 8.60 6.24 -12.15
CA GLU A 62 9.20 5.09 -12.85
C GLU A 62 8.27 3.86 -12.86
N GLY A 63 7.06 3.99 -12.33
CA GLY A 63 6.12 2.89 -12.16
C GLY A 63 5.32 2.57 -13.41
N ASN A 64 5.06 1.28 -13.65
CA ASN A 64 4.08 0.84 -14.63
C ASN A 64 2.67 0.84 -13.98
N LEU A 65 1.87 1.83 -14.33
CA LEU A 65 0.51 1.99 -13.81
C LEU A 65 -0.42 0.86 -14.29
N THR A 66 -0.31 0.45 -15.56
CA THR A 66 -1.13 -0.64 -16.13
C THR A 66 -0.91 -1.95 -15.39
N GLU A 67 0.36 -2.29 -15.10
CA GLU A 67 0.69 -3.49 -14.32
C GLU A 67 0.11 -3.41 -12.90
N HIS A 68 0.25 -2.25 -12.24
CA HIS A 68 -0.32 -2.04 -10.91
C HIS A 68 -1.84 -2.26 -10.91
N LEU A 69 -2.57 -1.66 -11.85
CA LEU A 69 -4.02 -1.73 -11.92
C LEU A 69 -4.52 -3.16 -12.21
N ALA A 70 -3.86 -3.90 -13.11
CA ALA A 70 -4.22 -5.28 -13.40
C ALA A 70 -4.07 -6.20 -12.17
N ILE A 71 -3.00 -6.02 -11.38
CA ILE A 71 -2.79 -6.78 -10.14
C ILE A 71 -3.75 -6.31 -9.06
N PHE A 72 -4.03 -5.01 -8.97
CA PHE A 72 -4.96 -4.45 -8.00
C PHE A 72 -6.37 -5.01 -8.21
N GLU A 73 -6.84 -5.07 -9.46
CA GLU A 73 -8.13 -5.66 -9.81
C GLU A 73 -8.19 -7.14 -9.41
N ARG A 74 -7.13 -7.91 -9.65
CA ARG A 74 -7.07 -9.31 -9.21
C ARG A 74 -7.15 -9.43 -7.68
N HIS A 75 -6.35 -8.65 -6.95
CA HIS A 75 -6.40 -8.66 -5.48
C HIS A 75 -7.77 -8.25 -4.96
N LEU A 76 -8.42 -7.25 -5.57
CA LEU A 76 -9.75 -6.80 -5.19
C LEU A 76 -10.78 -7.92 -5.40
N ASN A 77 -10.76 -8.58 -6.57
CA ASN A 77 -11.67 -9.68 -6.89
C ASN A 77 -11.48 -10.90 -5.98
N GLU A 78 -10.25 -11.18 -5.56
CA GLU A 78 -9.92 -12.29 -4.64
C GLU A 78 -10.31 -11.96 -3.18
N LEU A 79 -10.06 -10.74 -2.72
CA LEU A 79 -10.20 -10.35 -1.32
C LEU A 79 -11.57 -9.76 -0.97
N VAL A 80 -12.28 -9.20 -1.95
CA VAL A 80 -13.64 -8.64 -1.84
C VAL A 80 -14.50 -9.21 -2.97
N PRO A 81 -14.90 -10.50 -2.88
CA PRO A 81 -15.57 -11.20 -3.98
C PRO A 81 -17.02 -10.74 -4.21
N ASP A 82 -17.66 -10.14 -3.20
CA ASP A 82 -19.02 -9.61 -3.34
C ASP A 82 -19.01 -8.33 -4.19
N ARG A 83 -19.52 -8.44 -5.42
CA ARG A 83 -19.65 -7.30 -6.36
C ARG A 83 -20.64 -6.24 -5.87
N ASN A 84 -21.52 -6.59 -4.92
CA ASN A 84 -22.46 -5.67 -4.29
C ASN A 84 -21.98 -5.20 -2.91
N PHE A 85 -20.68 -5.35 -2.61
CA PHE A 85 -20.11 -4.88 -1.36
C PHE A 85 -20.42 -3.40 -1.13
N SER A 86 -21.12 -3.11 -0.03
CA SER A 86 -21.55 -1.77 0.37
C SER A 86 -21.00 -1.36 1.73
N GLY A 87 -19.98 -2.06 2.22
CA GLY A 87 -19.29 -1.74 3.48
C GLY A 87 -18.15 -0.74 3.29
N ILE A 88 -17.31 -0.60 4.31
CA ILE A 88 -16.13 0.27 4.27
C ILE A 88 -14.95 -0.47 3.61
N GLY A 89 -14.49 0.04 2.47
CA GLY A 89 -13.28 -0.43 1.80
C GLY A 89 -12.06 0.42 2.18
N ILE A 90 -11.01 -0.22 2.69
CA ILE A 90 -9.78 0.46 3.13
C ILE A 90 -8.62 -0.03 2.27
N ILE A 91 -7.95 0.88 1.57
CA ILE A 91 -6.67 0.62 0.90
C ILE A 91 -5.58 1.09 1.84
N ASP A 92 -4.83 0.13 2.38
CA ASP A 92 -3.72 0.41 3.28
C ASP A 92 -2.41 0.38 2.48
N PHE A 93 -2.06 1.56 1.94
CA PHE A 93 -0.84 1.79 1.19
C PHE A 93 0.04 2.81 1.90
N GLU A 94 1.23 2.38 2.33
CA GLU A 94 2.10 3.18 3.19
C GLU A 94 3.53 3.35 2.68
N SER A 95 3.84 2.86 1.48
CA SER A 95 5.23 2.85 1.00
C SER A 95 5.82 4.27 0.85
N TRP A 96 5.01 5.25 0.45
CA TRP A 96 5.40 6.66 0.34
C TRP A 96 4.17 7.57 0.46
N ARG A 97 4.40 8.88 0.63
CA ARG A 97 3.37 9.92 0.65
C ARG A 97 3.35 10.67 -0.69
N PRO A 98 2.16 11.02 -1.23
CA PRO A 98 2.06 11.67 -2.53
C PRO A 98 2.63 13.09 -2.54
N ILE A 99 2.75 13.72 -1.36
CA ILE A 99 3.38 15.03 -1.21
C ILE A 99 4.87 14.83 -0.93
N TYR A 100 5.72 15.20 -1.89
CA TYR A 100 7.17 15.03 -1.85
C TYR A 100 7.80 15.42 -0.49
N ARG A 101 7.45 16.61 0.05
CA ARG A 101 7.96 17.13 1.33
C ARG A 101 7.64 16.24 2.55
N GLN A 102 6.59 15.42 2.49
CA GLN A 102 6.18 14.53 3.58
C GLN A 102 6.97 13.20 3.61
N ASN A 103 7.84 12.94 2.63
CA ASN A 103 8.68 11.75 2.60
C ASN A 103 10.00 12.00 3.35
N PHE A 104 9.91 12.17 4.68
CA PHE A 104 11.05 12.34 5.57
C PHE A 104 11.32 11.06 6.41
N GLY A 105 12.42 11.05 7.16
CA GLY A 105 12.78 9.92 8.02
C GLY A 105 13.03 8.65 7.21
N SER A 106 12.33 7.56 7.53
CA SER A 106 12.43 6.29 6.80
C SER A 106 11.98 6.38 5.34
N LEU A 107 11.27 7.44 4.94
CA LEU A 107 10.82 7.67 3.56
C LEU A 107 11.78 8.53 2.74
N GLN A 108 12.88 9.03 3.33
CA GLN A 108 13.91 9.80 2.62
C GLN A 108 14.47 9.10 1.35
N PRO A 109 14.64 7.76 1.32
CA PRO A 109 15.14 7.08 0.12
C PRO A 109 14.31 7.31 -1.16
N TYR A 110 13.02 7.63 -1.05
CA TYR A 110 12.20 7.98 -2.22
C TYR A 110 12.60 9.32 -2.84
N LYS A 111 12.95 10.31 -1.99
CA LYS A 111 13.48 11.59 -2.44
C LYS A 111 14.84 11.42 -3.10
N ASP A 112 15.72 10.66 -2.44
CA ASP A 112 17.09 10.42 -2.91
C ASP A 112 17.09 9.72 -4.28
N LEU A 113 16.23 8.70 -4.44
CA LEU A 113 16.08 8.02 -5.72
C LEU A 113 15.50 8.93 -6.80
N SER A 114 14.49 9.75 -6.49
CA SER A 114 13.88 10.66 -7.46
C SER A 114 14.91 11.66 -8.00
N VAL A 115 15.67 12.31 -7.11
CA VAL A 115 16.73 13.26 -7.49
C VAL A 115 17.86 12.55 -8.26
N LYS A 116 18.21 11.32 -7.86
CA LYS A 116 19.22 10.54 -8.57
C LYS A 116 18.81 10.25 -10.02
N ILE A 117 17.55 9.87 -10.25
CA ILE A 117 17.02 9.62 -11.60
C ILE A 117 17.14 10.89 -12.45
N GLU A 118 16.71 12.04 -11.93
CA GLU A 118 16.81 13.30 -12.67
C GLU A 118 18.25 13.75 -12.86
N LYS A 119 19.16 13.43 -11.94
CA LYS A 119 20.60 13.67 -12.14
C LYS A 119 21.17 12.85 -13.29
N GLU A 120 20.73 11.60 -13.42
CA GLU A 120 21.12 10.71 -14.53
C GLU A 120 20.57 11.21 -15.88
N ARG A 121 19.34 11.74 -15.90
CA ARG A 121 18.72 12.35 -17.10
C ARG A 121 19.30 13.72 -17.45
N HIS A 122 19.72 14.49 -16.46
CA HIS A 122 20.18 15.87 -16.59
C HIS A 122 21.52 16.11 -15.84
N PRO A 123 22.66 15.58 -16.34
CA PRO A 123 23.94 15.58 -15.62
C PRO A 123 24.48 16.96 -15.25
N TYR A 124 24.08 18.00 -15.98
CA TYR A 124 24.58 19.37 -15.82
C TYR A 124 23.64 20.30 -15.06
N TRP A 125 22.46 19.83 -14.64
CA TRP A 125 21.55 20.65 -13.84
C TRP A 125 22.09 20.92 -12.44
N SER A 126 21.77 22.10 -11.91
CA SER A 126 22.03 22.47 -10.52
C SER A 126 21.16 21.66 -9.57
N ALA A 127 21.58 21.55 -8.31
CA ALA A 127 20.79 20.87 -7.28
C ALA A 127 19.37 21.44 -7.14
N SER A 128 19.22 22.77 -7.23
CA SER A 128 17.91 23.45 -7.16
C SER A 128 16.99 23.12 -8.34
N HIS A 129 17.54 22.84 -9.52
CA HIS A 129 16.75 22.41 -10.67
C HIS A 129 16.34 20.94 -10.53
N LEU A 130 17.24 20.08 -10.06
CA LEU A 130 16.97 18.66 -9.83
C LEU A 130 15.95 18.42 -8.71
N GLU A 131 15.92 19.24 -7.66
CA GLU A 131 14.93 19.10 -6.59
C GLU A 131 13.56 19.70 -6.95
N ARG A 132 13.51 20.56 -7.98
CA ARG A 132 12.28 21.16 -8.48
C ARG A 132 11.54 20.26 -9.46
N GLU A 133 12.28 19.53 -10.29
CA GLU A 133 11.77 18.53 -11.23
C GLU A 133 11.30 17.27 -10.51
#